data_AF-A0A918RZV0-F1
#
_entry.id   AF-A0A918RZV0-F1
#
_cell.length_a   1.000
_cell.length_b   1.000
_cell.length_c   1.000
_cell.angle_alpha   90.00
_cell.angle_beta   90.00
_cell.angle_gamma   90.00
#
_symmetry.space_group_name_H-M   'P 1'
#
loop_
_entity.id
_entity.type
_entity.pdbx_description
1 polymer ?
#
loop_
_entity_poly.entity_id
_entity_poly.type
_entity_poly.pdbx_seq_one_letter_code
_entity_poly.pdbx_strand_id
1 'polypeptide(L)' 'MENYDPQKNTTEVRQGSKRNMNLRVLAISLALIVVGFAIIYFFYTATQPNPT' A
#
# COMPACT_ATOMS: atom_id res chain seq x y z
N MET A 1 -11.99 -18.41 -30.62
CA MET A 1 -11.90 -17.29 -29.66
C MET A 1 -13.31 -17.05 -29.16
N GLU A 2 -13.54 -17.03 -27.85
CA GLU A 2 -14.85 -16.64 -27.32
C GLU A 2 -15.12 -15.18 -27.76
N ASN A 3 -16.31 -14.90 -28.29
CA ASN A 3 -16.66 -13.57 -28.78
C ASN A 3 -16.56 -12.55 -27.65
N TYR A 4 -16.13 -11.33 -27.97
CA TYR A 4 -16.15 -10.22 -27.03
C TYR A 4 -17.58 -10.01 -26.52
N ASP A 5 -17.76 -10.17 -25.21
CA ASP A 5 -19.03 -9.91 -24.54
C ASP A 5 -18.96 -8.51 -23.91
N PRO A 6 -19.69 -7.51 -24.46
CA PRO A 6 -19.69 -6.14 -23.95
C PRO A 6 -20.34 -6.01 -22.58
N GLN A 7 -21.03 -7.04 -22.08
CA GLN A 7 -21.63 -7.04 -20.75
C GLN A 7 -20.66 -7.48 -19.64
N LYS A 8 -19.47 -8.01 -19.99
CA LYS A 8 -18.48 -8.43 -18.98
C LYS A 8 -17.97 -7.24 -18.17
N ASN A 9 -17.93 -7.41 -16.86
CA ASN A 9 -17.43 -6.37 -15.96
C ASN A 9 -15.90 -6.26 -16.08
N THR A 10 -15.36 -5.07 -15.83
CA THR A 10 -13.92 -4.77 -15.74
C THR A 10 -13.11 -5.78 -14.92
N THR A 11 -13.65 -6.34 -13.84
CA THR A 11 -12.99 -7.39 -13.04
C THR A 11 -12.94 -8.76 -13.72
N GLU A 12 -13.94 -9.11 -14.55
CA GLU A 12 -13.98 -10.36 -15.31
C GLU A 12 -13.04 -10.31 -16.52
N VAL A 13 -13.01 -9.18 -17.22
CA VAL A 13 -12.13 -8.97 -18.37
C VAL A 13 -10.66 -8.92 -17.95
N ARG A 14 -10.36 -8.30 -16.79
CA ARG A 14 -8.98 -8.12 -16.29
C ARG A 14 -8.53 -9.16 -15.27
N GLN A 15 -9.35 -10.17 -14.98
CA GLN A 15 -9.09 -11.19 -13.95
C GLN A 15 -8.71 -10.59 -12.58
N GLY A 16 -9.28 -9.42 -12.25
CA GLY A 16 -9.02 -8.69 -11.02
C GLY A 16 -9.94 -9.15 -9.89
N SER A 17 -9.38 -9.55 -8.75
CA SER A 17 -10.16 -9.90 -7.56
C SER A 17 -10.76 -8.65 -6.89
N LYS A 18 -12.09 -8.57 -6.79
CA LYS A 18 -12.82 -7.48 -6.09
C LYS A 18 -12.40 -7.32 -4.61
N ARG A 19 -11.83 -8.37 -4.00
CA ARG A 19 -11.44 -8.39 -2.59
C ARG A 19 -10.19 -7.53 -2.30
N ASN A 20 -9.45 -7.09 -3.33
CA ASN A 20 -8.29 -6.19 -3.23
C ASN A 20 -7.26 -6.61 -2.16
N MET A 21 -7.08 -7.91 -1.94
CA MET A 21 -6.28 -8.41 -0.81
C MET A 21 -4.81 -8.00 -0.89
N ASN A 22 -4.22 -8.01 -2.10
CA ASN A 22 -2.84 -7.61 -2.30
C ASN A 22 -2.62 -6.12 -2.02
N LEU A 23 -3.57 -5.27 -2.43
CA LEU A 23 -3.53 -3.83 -2.16
C LEU A 23 -3.62 -3.55 -0.66
N ARG A 24 -4.47 -4.29 0.08
CA ARG A 24 -4.59 -4.16 1.54
C ARG A 24 -3.29 -4.54 2.24
N VAL A 25 -2.69 -5.67 1.86
CA VAL A 25 -1.40 -6.10 2.43
C VAL A 25 -0.30 -5.08 2.11
N LEU A 26 -0.22 -4.59 0.87
CA LEU A 26 0.73 -3.56 0.45
C LEU A 26 0.57 -2.26 1.25
N ALA A 27 -0.66 -1.79 1.41
CA ALA A 27 -0.92 -0.55 2.14
C ALA A 27 -0.57 -0.67 3.63
N ILE A 28 -0.93 -1.80 4.27
CA ILE A 28 -0.63 -2.04 5.68
C ILE A 28 0.88 -2.18 5.90
N SER A 29 1.58 -2.94 5.05
CA SER A 29 3.03 -3.14 5.20
C SER A 29 3.81 -1.84 4.98
N LEU A 30 3.42 -1.05 3.97
CA LEU A 30 4.01 0.26 3.73
C LEU A 30 3.78 1.21 4.91
N ALA A 31 2.54 1.27 5.44
CA ALA A 31 2.21 2.12 6.57
C ALA A 31 3.04 1.77 7.82
N LEU A 32 3.21 0.48 8.12
CA LEU A 32 4.02 0.04 9.26
C LEU A 32 5.49 0.48 9.14
N ILE A 33 6.08 0.35 7.94
CA ILE A 33 7.46 0.77 7.70
C ILE A 33 7.60 2.29 7.88
N VAL A 34 6.69 3.07 7.28
CA VAL A 34 6.69 4.54 7.38
C VAL A 34 6.55 4.97 8.85
N VAL A 35 5.63 4.37 9.60
CA VAL A 35 5.43 4.67 11.02
C VAL A 35 6.69 4.31 11.83
N GLY A 36 7.31 3.15 11.57
CA GLY A 36 8.55 2.74 12.23
C GLY A 36 9.67 3.76 12.03
N PHE A 37 9.90 4.21 10.79
CA PHE A 37 10.91 5.24 10.52
C PHE A 37 10.56 6.59 11.13
N ALA A 38 9.29 6.99 11.12
CA ALA A 38 8.85 8.24 11.75
C ALA A 38 9.12 8.24 13.25
N ILE A 39 8.87 7.12 13.94
CA ILE A 39 9.18 6.96 15.37
C ILE A 39 10.69 7.07 15.61
N ILE A 40 11.50 6.33 14.84
CA ILE A 40 12.97 6.37 14.98
C ILE A 40 13.49 7.79 14.76
N TYR A 41 13.03 8.47 13.72
CA TYR A 41 13.43 9.84 13.40
C TYR A 41 13.01 10.83 14.49
N PHE A 42 11.80 10.69 15.03
CA PHE A 42 11.31 11.51 16.12
C PHE A 42 12.19 11.36 17.37
N PHE A 43 12.52 10.13 17.78
CA PHE A 43 13.40 9.91 18.93
C PHE A 43 14.82 10.39 18.66
N TYR A 44 15.35 10.18 17.46
CA TYR A 44 16.67 10.68 17.07
C TYR A 44 16.74 12.21 17.21
N THR A 45 15.78 12.92 16.64
CA THR A 45 15.73 14.40 16.70
C THR A 45 15.43 14.94 18.09
N ALA A 46 14.61 14.26 18.89
CA ALA A 46 14.29 14.68 20.25
C ALA A 46 15.44 14.46 21.26
N THR A 47 16.37 13.54 20.97
CA THR A 47 17.47 13.19 21.89
C THR A 47 18.81 13.81 21.48
N GLN A 48 18.97 14.23 20.23
CA GLN A 48 20.17 14.91 19.76
C GLN A 48 20.14 16.38 20.21
N PRO A 49 21.22 16.89 20.85
CA PRO A 49 21.35 18.31 21.10
C PRO A 49 21.43 19.06 19.78
N ASN A 50 20.80 20.25 19.72
CA ASN A 50 20.83 21.06 18.51
C ASN A 50 22.29 21.41 18.16
N PRO A 51 22.79 21.03 16.96
CA PRO A 51 24.17 21.33 16.59
C PRO A 51 24.37 22.86 16.57
N THR A 52 25.47 23.31 17.19
CA THR A 52 25.94 24.70 17.16
C THR A 52 26.91 24.92 16.01
#